data_AF-A0A7W2UP24-F1
#
_entry.id   AF-A0A7W2UP24-F1
#
_cell.length_a   1.000
_cell.length_b   1.000
_cell.length_c   1.000
_cell.angle_alpha   90.00
_cell.angle_beta   90.00
_cell.angle_gamma   90.00
#
_symmetry.space_group_name_H-M   'P 1'
#
loop_
_entity.id
_entity.type
_entity.pdbx_description
1 polymer ?
#
loop_
_entity_poly.entity_id
_entity_poly.type
_entity_poly.pdbx_seq_one_letter_code
_entity_poly.pdbx_strand_id
1 'polypeptide(L)'
;MPATALSAPQESTECVHFVDDWHGILHETYGGDSDRVALDCARRLAADPAGEGAYAWTLGLVMMAAHIGRFSRKDVAAAALEALHATDRRLREAPCAHRTHPYEGDLDDRIDHFVDDLPLLTNGLAEDRDPDWEDDATKEQWLCPRDIAGYARVAIDIIAPGSVGGIPPRLPVRDARRAEDLRSIVWDYPSAAVDPAQELSAYARNLVANPLGYHRAGLVVVLHAACWYAASGRIRDRRVLDTMVDALEAVLPGLGGASCAHGEGEHPEVGRDTAEQATVGIHLLSPGGRGVYRHWHREELETAPLEAWLCPAFLAAIAREALDHLRTGRERLFGLRDTAHLDEALLRPDGRLDVERLTHAVRFRCRDGQAAEDAGLWAARRFAAGPADPRERLVLLLVACWSVTSGEEAPPEAVHRDLRAILGAVRADLAVGACAHGDAHPWEVLAELAGRRHFGFHEDPYGAHLNHLYAPGEYDAPEPSFGAEVWGCPRHVGERVGQALRIIDGAR
;
A
#
# COMPACT_ATOMS: atom_id res chain seq x y z
N MET A 1 0.50 -9.01 77.93
CA MET A 1 -0.02 -8.06 76.93
C MET A 1 0.45 -8.57 75.58
N PRO A 2 -0.38 -9.30 74.83
CA PRO A 2 0.04 -9.93 73.59
C PRO A 2 0.04 -8.91 72.44
N ALA A 3 0.93 -9.16 71.49
CA ALA A 3 1.13 -8.40 70.27
C ALA A 3 -0.12 -8.45 69.38
N THR A 4 -0.60 -7.28 68.97
CA THR A 4 -1.61 -7.17 67.91
C THR A 4 -0.90 -7.36 66.58
N ALA A 5 -1.22 -8.47 65.91
CA ALA A 5 -0.75 -8.77 64.57
C ALA A 5 -1.20 -7.68 63.60
N LEU A 6 -0.24 -7.06 62.92
CA LEU A 6 -0.47 -6.33 61.68
C LEU A 6 -1.04 -7.34 60.68
N SER A 7 -2.28 -7.12 60.25
CA SER A 7 -2.90 -7.90 59.18
C SER A 7 -2.11 -7.67 57.89
N ALA A 8 -1.85 -8.76 57.17
CA ALA A 8 -1.13 -8.75 55.90
C ALA A 8 -1.91 -8.00 54.80
N PRO A 9 -1.23 -7.44 53.78
CA PRO A 9 -1.88 -6.82 52.63
C PRO A 9 -2.49 -7.93 51.76
N GLN A 10 -3.81 -8.09 51.79
CA GLN A 10 -4.53 -9.11 51.00
C GLN A 10 -5.30 -8.54 49.80
N GLU A 11 -5.35 -7.22 49.60
CA GLU A 11 -6.09 -6.60 48.48
C GLU A 11 -5.21 -6.26 47.25
N SER A 12 -3.88 -6.18 47.38
CA SER A 12 -2.99 -5.84 46.26
C SER A 12 -2.75 -6.96 45.24
N THR A 13 -3.24 -8.19 45.52
CA THR A 13 -3.01 -9.38 44.67
C THR A 13 -4.06 -9.58 43.58
N GLU A 14 -5.19 -8.84 43.62
CA GLU A 14 -6.32 -9.12 42.72
C GLU A 14 -6.04 -8.72 41.25
N CYS A 15 -5.21 -7.70 41.01
CA CYS A 15 -4.92 -7.19 39.66
C CYS A 15 -4.07 -8.14 38.81
N VAL A 16 -3.16 -8.90 39.43
CA VAL A 16 -2.23 -9.83 38.73
C VAL A 16 -2.99 -10.91 37.95
N HIS A 17 -4.20 -11.25 38.40
CA HIS A 17 -5.05 -12.24 37.73
C HIS A 17 -5.69 -11.76 36.42
N PHE A 18 -5.62 -10.45 36.11
CA PHE A 18 -6.25 -9.87 34.91
C PHE A 18 -5.25 -9.45 33.84
N VAL A 19 -3.95 -9.43 34.16
CA VAL A 19 -2.89 -8.93 33.26
C VAL A 19 -2.83 -9.74 31.96
N ASP A 20 -2.92 -11.07 32.04
CA ASP A 20 -2.94 -11.95 30.87
C ASP A 20 -4.14 -11.69 29.96
N ASP A 21 -5.32 -11.41 30.55
CA ASP A 21 -6.53 -11.08 29.79
C ASP A 21 -6.35 -9.73 29.06
N TRP A 22 -5.79 -8.72 29.73
CA TRP A 22 -5.52 -7.40 29.14
C TRP A 22 -4.50 -7.48 28.02
N HIS A 23 -3.42 -8.23 28.21
CA HIS A 23 -2.41 -8.49 27.19
C HIS A 23 -2.99 -9.27 26.00
N GLY A 24 -3.83 -10.27 26.26
CA GLY A 24 -4.57 -10.96 25.22
C GLY A 24 -5.44 -10.01 24.39
N ILE A 25 -6.09 -9.03 25.03
CA ILE A 25 -6.91 -8.02 24.35
C ILE A 25 -6.04 -7.06 23.54
N LEU A 26 -4.91 -6.60 24.09
CA LEU A 26 -3.94 -5.74 23.42
C LEU A 26 -3.46 -6.34 22.08
N HIS A 27 -3.11 -7.64 22.09
CA HIS A 27 -2.63 -8.34 20.90
C HIS A 27 -3.74 -9.03 20.08
N GLU A 28 -5.01 -8.75 20.35
CA GLU A 28 -6.16 -9.36 19.66
C GLU A 28 -6.17 -10.91 19.70
N THR A 29 -5.54 -11.51 20.72
CA THR A 29 -5.46 -12.98 20.93
C THR A 29 -6.46 -13.49 21.98
N TYR A 30 -7.13 -12.60 22.70
CA TYR A 30 -8.11 -12.95 23.71
C TYR A 30 -9.37 -13.57 23.09
N GLY A 31 -9.68 -14.81 23.48
CA GLY A 31 -10.87 -15.54 23.00
C GLY A 31 -12.15 -15.30 23.81
N GLY A 32 -12.10 -14.45 24.85
CA GLY A 32 -13.23 -14.17 25.75
C GLY A 32 -14.04 -12.92 25.38
N ASP A 33 -14.86 -12.45 26.33
CA ASP A 33 -15.65 -11.22 26.18
C ASP A 33 -14.85 -10.00 26.63
N SER A 34 -14.16 -9.36 25.68
CA SER A 34 -13.34 -8.17 25.91
C SER A 34 -14.13 -7.00 26.50
N ASP A 35 -15.39 -6.82 26.10
CA ASP A 35 -16.26 -5.75 26.61
C ASP A 35 -16.54 -5.92 28.10
N ARG A 36 -16.72 -7.16 28.54
CA ARG A 36 -16.91 -7.48 29.96
C ARG A 36 -15.66 -7.17 30.77
N VAL A 37 -14.47 -7.53 30.26
CA VAL A 37 -13.19 -7.26 30.94
C VAL A 37 -12.93 -5.76 31.05
N ALA A 38 -13.10 -5.02 29.95
CA ALA A 38 -12.95 -3.57 29.93
C ALA A 38 -13.92 -2.88 30.90
N LEU A 39 -15.19 -3.33 30.94
CA LEU A 39 -16.20 -2.78 31.84
C LEU A 39 -15.92 -3.08 33.32
N ASP A 40 -15.39 -4.26 33.66
CA ASP A 40 -14.98 -4.59 35.03
C ASP A 40 -13.83 -3.68 35.48
N CYS A 41 -12.81 -3.54 34.64
CA CYS A 41 -11.67 -2.65 34.88
C CYS A 41 -12.12 -1.19 35.10
N ALA A 42 -12.99 -0.68 34.22
CA ALA A 42 -13.56 0.67 34.34
C ALA A 42 -14.38 0.86 35.63
N ARG A 43 -15.16 -0.14 36.05
CA ARG A 43 -15.96 -0.06 37.28
C ARG A 43 -15.08 -0.05 38.53
N ARG A 44 -14.03 -0.86 38.56
CA ARG A 44 -13.07 -0.90 39.67
C ARG A 44 -12.31 0.42 39.79
N LEU A 45 -11.86 0.98 38.67
CA LEU A 45 -11.25 2.32 38.67
C LEU A 45 -12.25 3.41 39.10
N ALA A 46 -13.49 3.37 38.62
CA ALA A 46 -14.50 4.36 38.98
C ALA A 46 -14.91 4.32 40.47
N ALA A 47 -14.85 3.14 41.10
CA ALA A 47 -15.16 2.98 42.52
C ALA A 47 -14.13 3.68 43.42
N ASP A 48 -12.84 3.62 43.05
CA ASP A 48 -11.76 4.29 43.79
C ASP A 48 -10.68 4.90 42.86
N PRO A 49 -10.99 6.02 42.19
CA PRO A 49 -10.14 6.60 41.14
C PRO A 49 -8.85 7.25 41.65
N ALA A 50 -8.63 7.30 42.97
CA ALA A 50 -7.41 7.81 43.59
C ALA A 50 -6.86 6.86 44.66
N GLY A 51 -7.39 5.64 44.74
CA GLY A 51 -6.97 4.62 45.69
C GLY A 51 -5.64 3.99 45.36
N GLU A 52 -5.15 3.15 46.27
CA GLU A 52 -3.89 2.41 46.13
C GLU A 52 -3.89 1.52 44.88
N GLY A 53 -5.05 1.01 44.44
CA GLY A 53 -5.18 0.20 43.22
C GLY A 53 -5.38 0.99 41.92
N ALA A 54 -5.48 2.32 41.96
CA ALA A 54 -5.85 3.12 40.78
C ALA A 54 -4.84 2.99 39.63
N TYR A 55 -3.55 2.83 39.93
CA TYR A 55 -2.51 2.65 38.89
C TYR A 55 -2.78 1.38 38.07
N ALA A 56 -3.08 0.23 38.71
CA ALA A 56 -3.25 -1.04 38.03
C ALA A 56 -4.44 -1.02 37.06
N TRP A 57 -5.58 -0.50 37.50
CA TRP A 57 -6.75 -0.39 36.63
C TRP A 57 -6.57 0.67 35.54
N THR A 58 -5.82 1.75 35.81
CA THR A 58 -5.47 2.74 34.78
C THR A 58 -4.60 2.12 33.70
N LEU A 59 -3.53 1.41 34.07
CA LEU A 59 -2.64 0.73 33.13
C LEU A 59 -3.36 -0.41 32.38
N GLY A 60 -4.24 -1.16 33.04
CA GLY A 60 -5.09 -2.13 32.36
C GLY A 60 -6.00 -1.49 31.31
N LEU A 61 -6.58 -0.31 31.60
CA LEU A 61 -7.34 0.45 30.60
C LEU A 61 -6.45 1.01 29.49
N VAL A 62 -5.18 1.35 29.75
CA VAL A 62 -4.20 1.73 28.71
C VAL A 62 -3.97 0.55 27.75
N MET A 63 -3.69 -0.65 28.27
CA MET A 63 -3.48 -1.87 27.46
C MET A 63 -4.70 -2.18 26.58
N MET A 64 -5.90 -1.95 27.07
CA MET A 64 -7.14 -2.21 26.33
C MET A 64 -7.65 -1.01 25.51
N ALA A 65 -7.01 0.16 25.59
CA ALA A 65 -7.58 1.41 25.08
C ALA A 65 -7.87 1.37 23.57
N ALA A 66 -6.96 0.78 22.78
CA ALA A 66 -7.11 0.64 21.34
C ALA A 66 -8.32 -0.25 20.97
N HIS A 67 -8.52 -1.34 21.73
CA HIS A 67 -9.68 -2.21 21.58
C HIS A 67 -10.96 -1.47 21.93
N ILE A 68 -10.98 -0.77 23.08
CA ILE A 68 -12.15 -0.03 23.56
C ILE A 68 -12.58 1.05 22.55
N GLY A 69 -11.63 1.82 22.01
CA GLY A 69 -11.94 2.87 21.04
C GLY A 69 -12.45 2.35 19.69
N ARG A 70 -12.10 1.11 19.32
CA ARG A 70 -12.36 0.57 17.97
C ARG A 70 -13.51 -0.42 17.91
N PHE A 71 -13.59 -1.33 18.88
CA PHE A 71 -14.41 -2.53 18.81
C PHE A 71 -15.49 -2.58 19.88
N SER A 72 -15.27 -1.92 21.02
CA SER A 72 -16.22 -1.99 22.12
C SER A 72 -17.53 -1.27 21.85
N ARG A 73 -18.57 -1.72 22.56
CA ARG A 73 -19.86 -1.01 22.56
C ARG A 73 -19.71 0.38 23.15
N LYS A 74 -20.55 1.31 22.68
CA LYS A 74 -20.51 2.74 23.08
C LYS A 74 -20.69 2.96 24.58
N ASP A 75 -21.47 2.12 25.26
CA ASP A 75 -21.66 2.17 26.71
C ASP A 75 -20.41 1.76 27.49
N VAL A 76 -19.64 0.79 26.99
CA VAL A 76 -18.35 0.36 27.57
C VAL A 76 -17.31 1.46 27.40
N ALA A 77 -17.18 2.02 26.20
CA ALA A 77 -16.27 3.13 25.94
C ALA A 77 -16.61 4.37 26.80
N ALA A 78 -17.90 4.69 26.95
CA ALA A 78 -18.34 5.80 27.81
C ALA A 78 -17.97 5.57 29.29
N ALA A 79 -18.17 4.35 29.81
CA ALA A 79 -17.82 4.01 31.20
C ALA A 79 -16.30 4.08 31.45
N ALA A 80 -15.49 3.58 30.51
CA ALA A 80 -14.03 3.69 30.58
C ALA A 80 -13.56 5.16 30.58
N LEU A 81 -14.09 5.98 29.66
CA LEU A 81 -13.78 7.40 29.59
C LEU A 81 -14.17 8.15 30.88
N GLU A 82 -15.34 7.83 31.46
CA GLU A 82 -15.80 8.45 32.71
C GLU A 82 -14.84 8.13 33.88
N ALA A 83 -14.44 6.86 34.01
CA ALA A 83 -13.50 6.42 35.04
C ALA A 83 -12.13 7.12 34.89
N LEU A 84 -11.56 7.11 33.68
CA LEU A 84 -10.27 7.73 33.39
C LEU A 84 -10.30 9.26 33.64
N HIS A 85 -11.37 9.94 33.24
CA HIS A 85 -11.52 11.37 33.54
C HIS A 85 -11.66 11.65 35.03
N ALA A 86 -12.30 10.76 35.80
CA ALA A 86 -12.39 10.90 37.24
C ALA A 86 -11.01 10.74 37.91
N THR A 87 -10.21 9.77 37.46
CA THR A 87 -8.83 9.54 37.90
C THR A 87 -7.93 10.73 37.58
N ASP A 88 -7.91 11.19 36.33
CA ASP A 88 -7.14 12.37 35.92
C ASP A 88 -7.52 13.61 36.76
N ARG A 89 -8.82 13.90 36.94
CA ARG A 89 -9.25 15.05 37.76
C ARG A 89 -8.77 14.96 39.22
N ARG A 90 -8.71 13.77 39.80
CA ARG A 90 -8.34 13.59 41.21
C ARG A 90 -6.83 13.61 41.45
N LEU A 91 -6.06 13.06 40.51
CA LEU A 91 -4.64 12.85 40.71
C LEU A 91 -3.76 13.92 40.03
N ARG A 92 -4.27 14.64 39.02
CA ARG A 92 -3.49 15.61 38.23
C ARG A 92 -2.83 16.70 39.07
N GLU A 93 -3.54 17.22 40.06
CA GLU A 93 -3.06 18.33 40.91
C GLU A 93 -2.37 17.86 42.19
N ALA A 94 -2.28 16.53 42.39
CA ALA A 94 -1.59 15.99 43.55
C ALA A 94 -0.08 16.33 43.47
N PRO A 95 0.55 16.75 44.58
CA PRO A 95 1.95 17.09 44.60
C PRO A 95 2.83 15.86 44.36
N CYS A 96 3.84 15.99 43.51
CA CYS A 96 4.92 15.02 43.35
C CYS A 96 6.26 15.76 43.25
N ALA A 97 7.35 15.13 43.69
CA ALA A 97 8.70 15.68 43.62
C ALA A 97 9.47 15.25 42.36
N HIS A 98 8.90 14.32 41.58
CA HIS A 98 9.53 13.75 40.39
C HIS A 98 9.66 14.80 39.28
N ARG A 99 10.83 14.81 38.62
CA ARG A 99 11.12 15.71 37.49
C ARG A 99 10.55 15.19 36.18
N THR A 100 10.48 13.87 36.04
CA THR A 100 10.02 13.14 34.86
C THR A 100 9.11 12.02 35.31
N HIS A 101 8.24 11.59 34.40
CA HIS A 101 7.24 10.54 34.66
C HIS A 101 7.24 9.52 33.52
N PRO A 102 7.10 8.22 33.81
CA PRO A 102 6.99 7.17 32.79
C PRO A 102 6.03 7.48 31.63
N TYR A 103 4.85 8.06 31.89
CA TYR A 103 3.88 8.40 30.84
C TYR A 103 4.39 9.41 29.79
N GLU A 104 5.49 10.11 30.09
CA GLU A 104 6.10 11.11 29.20
C GLU A 104 7.01 10.45 28.13
N GLY A 105 7.35 9.17 28.28
CA GLY A 105 8.12 8.38 27.31
C GLY A 105 7.29 7.82 26.17
N ASP A 106 7.91 7.01 25.30
CA ASP A 106 7.19 6.28 24.26
C ASP A 106 6.40 5.12 24.87
N LEU A 107 5.07 5.16 24.70
CA LEU A 107 4.20 4.07 25.16
C LEU A 107 4.38 2.81 24.31
N ASP A 108 4.68 2.94 23.01
CA ASP A 108 4.69 1.78 22.11
C ASP A 108 5.86 0.85 22.46
N ASP A 109 6.99 1.42 22.89
CA ASP A 109 8.13 0.67 23.42
C ASP A 109 7.86 0.05 24.81
N ARG A 110 6.91 0.61 25.58
CA ARG A 110 6.67 0.26 26.99
C ARG A 110 5.47 -0.63 27.24
N ILE A 111 4.43 -0.56 26.40
CA ILE A 111 3.12 -1.17 26.67
C ILE A 111 3.19 -2.70 26.74
N ASP A 112 4.10 -3.32 25.98
CA ASP A 112 4.33 -4.77 26.01
C ASP A 112 5.00 -5.21 27.32
N HIS A 113 5.81 -4.33 27.93
CA HIS A 113 6.47 -4.60 29.22
C HIS A 113 5.53 -4.48 30.42
N PHE A 114 4.33 -3.88 30.26
CA PHE A 114 3.38 -3.73 31.37
C PHE A 114 3.00 -5.08 32.01
N VAL A 115 3.02 -6.17 31.22
CA VAL A 115 2.73 -7.52 31.73
C VAL A 115 3.75 -7.96 32.77
N ASP A 116 5.01 -7.65 32.54
CA ASP A 116 6.13 -8.02 33.40
C ASP A 116 6.25 -7.02 34.57
N ASP A 117 6.04 -5.73 34.30
CA ASP A 117 6.23 -4.65 35.29
C ASP A 117 5.10 -4.58 36.34
N LEU A 118 3.84 -4.80 35.95
CA LEU A 118 2.69 -4.69 36.85
C LEU A 118 2.78 -5.60 38.10
N PRO A 119 3.12 -6.90 37.96
CA PRO A 119 3.40 -7.75 39.12
C PRO A 119 4.52 -7.19 40.01
N LEU A 120 5.59 -6.66 39.44
CA LEU A 120 6.73 -6.12 40.18
C LEU A 120 6.37 -4.86 40.97
N LEU A 121 5.51 -4.00 40.43
CA LEU A 121 4.98 -2.82 41.13
C LEU A 121 4.21 -3.19 42.43
N THR A 122 3.71 -4.42 42.54
CA THR A 122 2.90 -4.89 43.69
C THR A 122 3.60 -5.84 44.64
N ASN A 123 4.82 -6.29 44.33
CA ASN A 123 5.48 -7.35 45.08
C ASN A 123 5.98 -6.93 46.48
N GLY A 124 5.85 -5.66 46.83
CA GLY A 124 6.24 -5.11 48.13
C GLY A 124 7.75 -4.98 48.33
N LEU A 125 8.55 -5.24 47.31
CA LEU A 125 10.00 -5.02 47.29
C LEU A 125 10.30 -3.61 46.77
N ALA A 126 11.20 -2.89 47.46
CA ALA A 126 11.78 -1.65 46.96
C ALA A 126 12.68 -1.93 45.74
N GLU A 127 12.87 -0.94 44.85
CA GLU A 127 13.63 -1.16 43.61
C GLU A 127 15.06 -1.66 43.83
N ASP A 128 15.73 -1.22 44.91
CA ASP A 128 17.11 -1.63 45.25
C ASP A 128 17.23 -3.11 45.69
N ARG A 129 16.09 -3.75 45.96
CA ARG A 129 15.98 -5.13 46.46
C ARG A 129 15.18 -6.03 45.55
N ASP A 130 14.74 -5.51 44.41
CA ASP A 130 14.03 -6.28 43.40
C ASP A 130 14.95 -6.53 42.20
N PRO A 131 15.60 -7.71 42.12
CA PRO A 131 16.53 -8.01 41.04
C PRO A 131 15.86 -8.12 39.67
N ASP A 132 14.53 -8.27 39.64
CA ASP A 132 13.74 -8.40 38.41
C ASP A 132 13.26 -7.03 37.89
N TRP A 133 13.49 -5.93 38.63
CA TRP A 133 13.15 -4.58 38.18
C TRP A 133 14.24 -4.01 37.26
N GLU A 134 13.95 -3.95 35.96
CA GLU A 134 14.91 -3.51 34.93
C GLU A 134 14.59 -2.14 34.29
N ASP A 135 13.55 -1.42 34.75
CA ASP A 135 13.20 -0.09 34.24
C ASP A 135 14.08 1.02 34.84
N ASP A 136 14.48 1.98 33.99
CA ASP A 136 15.21 3.20 34.38
C ASP A 136 14.39 4.09 35.35
N ALA A 137 13.06 4.02 35.31
CA ALA A 137 12.19 4.69 36.25
C ALA A 137 12.03 3.89 37.56
N THR A 138 11.96 4.57 38.71
CA THR A 138 11.72 3.89 39.99
C THR A 138 10.27 3.45 40.14
N LYS A 139 10.02 2.45 40.99
CA LYS A 139 8.64 2.05 41.34
C LYS A 139 7.83 3.20 41.94
N GLU A 140 8.47 4.09 42.70
CA GLU A 140 7.83 5.30 43.24
C GLU A 140 7.38 6.25 42.11
N GLN A 141 8.15 6.38 41.02
CA GLN A 141 7.76 7.20 39.88
C GLN A 141 6.52 6.64 39.18
N TRP A 142 6.47 5.32 38.96
CA TRP A 142 5.33 4.61 38.37
C TRP A 142 4.04 4.71 39.20
N LEU A 143 4.16 4.61 40.52
CA LEU A 143 3.01 4.68 41.42
C LEU A 143 2.60 6.11 41.76
N CYS A 144 3.32 7.13 41.28
CA CYS A 144 3.03 8.49 41.68
C CYS A 144 1.72 9.00 41.05
N PRO A 145 0.94 9.83 41.77
CA PRO A 145 -0.34 10.35 41.28
C PRO A 145 -0.28 11.02 39.90
N ARG A 146 0.82 11.75 39.63
CA ARG A 146 0.99 12.50 38.38
C ARG A 146 1.20 11.58 37.19
N ASP A 147 1.88 10.46 37.38
CA ASP A 147 2.10 9.46 36.36
C ASP A 147 0.81 8.73 36.02
N ILE A 148 0.07 8.28 37.03
CA ILE A 148 -1.26 7.65 36.86
C ILE A 148 -2.23 8.60 36.14
N ALA A 149 -2.27 9.88 36.52
CA ALA A 149 -3.07 10.87 35.81
C ALA A 149 -2.63 11.06 34.35
N GLY A 150 -1.33 10.97 34.08
CA GLY A 150 -0.75 11.00 32.75
C GLY A 150 -1.20 9.83 31.88
N TYR A 151 -1.04 8.60 32.37
CA TYR A 151 -1.53 7.39 31.69
C TYR A 151 -3.05 7.38 31.52
N ALA A 152 -3.80 7.93 32.48
CA ALA A 152 -5.25 8.10 32.31
C ALA A 152 -5.58 8.99 31.10
N ARG A 153 -4.83 10.08 30.91
CA ARG A 153 -4.96 10.94 29.71
C ARG A 153 -4.51 10.23 28.44
N VAL A 154 -3.45 9.42 28.50
CA VAL A 154 -3.01 8.60 27.35
C VAL A 154 -4.12 7.65 26.91
N ALA A 155 -4.73 6.90 27.83
CA ALA A 155 -5.86 6.03 27.52
C ALA A 155 -7.07 6.80 26.97
N ILE A 156 -7.40 7.97 27.56
CA ILE A 156 -8.47 8.84 27.04
C ILE A 156 -8.18 9.26 25.60
N ASP A 157 -6.95 9.64 25.28
CA ASP A 157 -6.58 10.04 23.92
C ASP A 157 -6.64 8.86 22.94
N ILE A 158 -6.26 7.66 23.36
CA ILE A 158 -6.38 6.48 22.49
C ILE A 158 -7.86 6.15 22.21
N ILE A 159 -8.73 6.22 23.21
CA ILE A 159 -10.17 5.93 23.07
C ILE A 159 -10.91 7.07 22.33
N ALA A 160 -10.53 8.32 22.60
CA ALA A 160 -11.13 9.54 22.06
C ALA A 160 -10.03 10.55 21.63
N PRO A 161 -9.41 10.34 20.44
CA PRO A 161 -8.27 11.13 19.99
C PRO A 161 -8.49 12.64 19.98
N GLY A 162 -7.55 13.37 20.55
CA GLY A 162 -7.54 14.83 20.63
C GLY A 162 -8.48 15.43 21.67
N SER A 163 -9.10 14.61 22.53
CA SER A 163 -10.03 15.09 23.58
C SER A 163 -9.32 15.63 24.83
N VAL A 164 -8.03 15.32 25.00
CA VAL A 164 -7.20 15.75 26.13
C VAL A 164 -5.84 16.28 25.65
N GLY A 165 -5.16 17.02 26.51
CA GLY A 165 -3.79 17.51 26.28
C GLY A 165 -2.90 17.23 27.49
N GLY A 166 -1.62 17.64 27.41
CA GLY A 166 -0.65 17.37 28.49
C GLY A 166 -0.19 15.91 28.52
N ILE A 167 -0.04 15.32 27.33
CA ILE A 167 0.55 14.01 27.06
C ILE A 167 1.52 14.15 25.89
N PRO A 168 2.50 13.24 25.73
CA PRO A 168 3.30 13.17 24.52
C PRO A 168 2.43 13.05 23.27
N PRO A 169 2.81 13.65 22.13
CA PRO A 169 2.12 13.44 20.88
C PRO A 169 2.11 11.95 20.51
N ARG A 170 0.97 11.46 20.00
CA ARG A 170 0.83 10.07 19.55
C ARG A 170 0.19 10.02 18.17
N LEU A 171 0.59 9.01 17.40
CA LEU A 171 -0.09 8.67 16.15
C LEU A 171 -1.23 7.72 16.51
N PRO A 172 -2.49 8.01 16.16
CA PRO A 172 -3.58 7.07 16.40
C PRO A 172 -3.27 5.71 15.76
N VAL A 173 -3.56 4.59 16.44
CA VAL A 173 -3.29 3.22 15.96
C VAL A 173 -3.83 2.99 14.53
N ARG A 174 -5.00 3.54 14.24
CA ARG A 174 -5.59 3.49 12.90
C ARG A 174 -4.72 4.17 11.83
N ASP A 175 -4.10 5.28 12.17
CA ASP A 175 -3.20 6.00 11.27
C ASP A 175 -1.86 5.28 11.16
N ALA A 176 -1.30 4.72 12.24
CA ALA A 176 -0.10 3.87 12.18
C ALA A 176 -0.28 2.69 11.20
N ARG A 177 -1.39 1.96 11.31
CA ARG A 177 -1.72 0.87 10.37
C ARG A 177 -1.90 1.37 8.93
N ARG A 178 -2.52 2.53 8.73
CA ARG A 178 -2.64 3.14 7.39
C ARG A 178 -1.29 3.48 6.78
N ALA A 179 -0.33 3.91 7.58
CA ALA A 179 1.02 4.15 7.12
C ALA A 179 1.68 2.84 6.65
N GLU A 180 1.54 1.76 7.42
CA GLU A 180 2.02 0.43 7.03
C GLU A 180 1.34 -0.10 5.75
N ASP A 181 0.02 -0.01 5.67
CA ASP A 181 -0.75 -0.42 4.49
C ASP A 181 -0.28 0.36 3.24
N LEU A 182 -0.12 1.68 3.35
CA LEU A 182 0.40 2.51 2.25
C LEU A 182 1.84 2.16 1.88
N ARG A 183 2.72 1.92 2.86
CA ARG A 183 4.11 1.47 2.61
C ARG A 183 4.11 0.17 1.82
N SER A 184 3.26 -0.80 2.19
CA SER A 184 3.14 -2.07 1.48
C SER A 184 2.73 -1.88 0.01
N ILE A 185 1.82 -0.94 -0.27
CA ILE A 185 1.40 -0.58 -1.62
C ILE A 185 2.56 0.04 -2.40
N VAL A 186 3.20 1.09 -1.87
CA VAL A 186 4.27 1.82 -2.60
C VAL A 186 5.60 1.08 -2.67
N TRP A 187 5.76 -0.03 -1.94
CA TRP A 187 6.84 -0.99 -2.16
C TRP A 187 6.51 -2.09 -3.16
N ASP A 188 5.28 -2.10 -3.68
CA ASP A 188 4.78 -3.13 -4.59
C ASP A 188 4.62 -4.53 -3.97
N TYR A 189 4.38 -4.58 -2.67
CA TYR A 189 4.05 -5.80 -1.94
C TYR A 189 2.85 -5.56 -1.03
N PRO A 190 1.67 -5.22 -1.60
CA PRO A 190 0.49 -4.97 -0.78
C PRO A 190 0.17 -6.20 0.07
N SER A 191 -0.14 -5.97 1.34
CA SER A 191 -0.54 -7.05 2.23
C SER A 191 -1.82 -7.71 1.72
N ALA A 192 -2.03 -9.01 2.02
CA ALA A 192 -3.16 -9.76 1.50
C ALA A 192 -4.54 -9.20 1.92
N ALA A 193 -4.58 -8.38 2.98
CA ALA A 193 -5.80 -7.74 3.48
C ALA A 193 -6.07 -6.35 2.87
N VAL A 194 -5.16 -5.83 2.05
CA VAL A 194 -5.22 -4.47 1.50
C VAL A 194 -5.58 -4.53 0.01
N ASP A 195 -6.66 -3.84 -0.37
CA ASP A 195 -6.97 -3.55 -1.76
C ASP A 195 -6.42 -2.15 -2.11
N PRO A 196 -5.34 -2.06 -2.93
CA PRO A 196 -4.76 -0.78 -3.32
C PRO A 196 -5.75 0.16 -4.02
N ALA A 197 -6.68 -0.39 -4.82
CA ALA A 197 -7.68 0.41 -5.52
C ALA A 197 -8.63 1.09 -4.53
N GLN A 198 -9.08 0.35 -3.52
CA GLN A 198 -9.96 0.86 -2.47
C GLN A 198 -9.26 1.91 -1.61
N GLU A 199 -8.03 1.64 -1.16
CA GLU A 199 -7.27 2.54 -0.28
C GLU A 199 -6.94 3.87 -0.97
N LEU A 200 -6.35 3.84 -2.17
CA LEU A 200 -5.99 5.07 -2.89
C LEU A 200 -7.23 5.90 -3.23
N SER A 201 -8.33 5.24 -3.62
CA SER A 201 -9.61 5.93 -3.86
C SER A 201 -10.19 6.54 -2.58
N ALA A 202 -9.98 5.93 -1.41
CA ALA A 202 -10.46 6.48 -0.15
C ALA A 202 -9.75 7.79 0.22
N TYR A 203 -8.42 7.85 0.07
CA TYR A 203 -7.66 9.10 0.27
C TYR A 203 -8.08 10.19 -0.71
N ALA A 204 -8.23 9.84 -1.99
CA ALA A 204 -8.69 10.79 -3.01
C ALA A 204 -10.10 11.33 -2.72
N ARG A 205 -11.05 10.45 -2.37
CA ARG A 205 -12.41 10.87 -1.99
C ARG A 205 -12.44 11.77 -0.75
N ASN A 206 -11.60 11.50 0.25
CA ASN A 206 -11.49 12.36 1.42
C ASN A 206 -10.99 13.77 1.05
N LEU A 207 -10.05 13.87 0.10
CA LEU A 207 -9.54 15.16 -0.37
C LEU A 207 -10.60 15.92 -1.18
N VAL A 208 -11.35 15.23 -2.04
CA VAL A 208 -12.49 15.82 -2.77
C VAL A 208 -13.57 16.31 -1.81
N ALA A 209 -13.87 15.56 -0.75
CA ALA A 209 -14.91 15.91 0.21
C ALA A 209 -14.56 17.17 1.03
N ASN A 210 -13.28 17.43 1.28
CA ASN A 210 -12.83 18.59 2.03
C ASN A 210 -11.46 19.12 1.54
N PRO A 211 -11.42 19.77 0.36
CA PRO A 211 -10.17 20.17 -0.29
C PRO A 211 -9.46 21.31 0.44
N LEU A 212 -10.09 21.94 1.43
CA LEU A 212 -9.51 23.01 2.26
C LEU A 212 -9.36 22.58 3.74
N GLY A 213 -9.58 21.30 4.04
CA GLY A 213 -9.56 20.77 5.40
C GLY A 213 -8.15 20.75 6.01
N TYR A 214 -8.08 20.60 7.33
CA TYR A 214 -6.81 20.52 8.07
C TYR A 214 -5.95 19.31 7.70
N HIS A 215 -6.52 18.29 7.07
CA HIS A 215 -5.85 17.07 6.59
C HIS A 215 -5.34 17.20 5.14
N ARG A 216 -5.61 18.32 4.47
CA ARG A 216 -5.27 18.57 3.06
C ARG A 216 -3.81 18.26 2.73
N ALA A 217 -2.88 18.74 3.55
CA ALA A 217 -1.45 18.54 3.34
C ALA A 217 -1.11 17.04 3.31
N GLY A 218 -1.58 16.29 4.30
CA GLY A 218 -1.35 14.85 4.37
C GLY A 218 -1.93 14.09 3.19
N LEU A 219 -3.16 14.40 2.77
CA LEU A 219 -3.77 13.75 1.61
C LEU A 219 -3.03 14.04 0.31
N VAL A 220 -2.57 15.28 0.08
CA VAL A 220 -1.76 15.61 -1.11
C VAL A 220 -0.44 14.85 -1.11
N VAL A 221 0.24 14.77 0.04
CA VAL A 221 1.50 14.03 0.18
C VAL A 221 1.30 12.53 -0.06
N VAL A 222 0.23 11.93 0.48
CA VAL A 222 -0.14 10.53 0.24
C VAL A 222 -0.41 10.27 -1.25
N LEU A 223 -1.22 11.11 -1.90
CA LEU A 223 -1.55 10.94 -3.32
C LEU A 223 -0.32 11.10 -4.22
N HIS A 224 0.59 12.00 -3.88
CA HIS A 224 1.87 12.14 -4.57
C HIS A 224 2.75 10.89 -4.39
N ALA A 225 2.93 10.42 -3.16
CA ALA A 225 3.72 9.22 -2.88
C ALA A 225 3.22 7.99 -3.65
N ALA A 226 1.89 7.85 -3.78
CA ALA A 226 1.27 6.70 -4.43
C ALA A 226 0.99 6.86 -5.93
N CYS A 227 1.24 8.02 -6.55
CA CYS A 227 0.82 8.28 -7.93
C CYS A 227 1.51 7.37 -8.94
N TRP A 228 2.78 7.02 -8.70
CA TRP A 228 3.54 6.09 -9.54
C TRP A 228 2.89 4.70 -9.56
N TYR A 229 2.46 4.21 -8.39
CA TYR A 229 1.85 2.89 -8.26
C TYR A 229 0.51 2.85 -8.99
N ALA A 230 -0.33 3.86 -8.77
CA ALA A 230 -1.62 4.00 -9.45
C ALA A 230 -1.46 4.08 -10.97
N ALA A 231 -0.47 4.82 -11.46
CA ALA A 231 -0.19 4.97 -12.89
C ALA A 231 0.53 3.75 -13.50
N SER A 232 1.02 2.80 -12.70
CA SER A 232 1.89 1.72 -13.18
C SER A 232 1.18 0.64 -14.01
N GLY A 233 -0.14 0.51 -13.89
CA GLY A 233 -0.92 -0.57 -14.51
C GLY A 233 -1.24 -1.74 -13.58
N ARG A 234 -0.75 -1.73 -12.34
CA ARG A 234 -1.12 -2.71 -11.30
C ARG A 234 -2.60 -2.63 -10.94
N ILE A 235 -3.13 -1.41 -10.91
CA ILE A 235 -4.56 -1.13 -10.75
C ILE A 235 -5.19 -1.03 -12.13
N ARG A 236 -6.14 -1.91 -12.44
CA ARG A 236 -6.82 -1.98 -13.75
C ARG A 236 -8.14 -1.21 -13.80
N ASP A 237 -8.62 -0.69 -12.67
CA ASP A 237 -9.81 0.17 -12.64
C ASP A 237 -9.43 1.64 -12.92
N ARG A 238 -9.86 2.13 -14.10
CA ARG A 238 -9.70 3.52 -14.52
C ARG A 238 -10.24 4.53 -13.50
N ARG A 239 -11.30 4.17 -12.76
CA ARG A 239 -11.95 5.07 -11.80
C ARG A 239 -11.02 5.52 -10.68
N VAL A 240 -10.00 4.72 -10.35
CA VAL A 240 -9.01 5.09 -9.33
C VAL A 240 -8.19 6.30 -9.81
N LEU A 241 -7.65 6.24 -11.03
CA LEU A 241 -6.91 7.36 -11.63
C LEU A 241 -7.80 8.59 -11.78
N ASP A 242 -9.03 8.42 -12.28
CA ASP A 242 -9.97 9.53 -12.44
C ASP A 242 -10.28 10.19 -11.07
N THR A 243 -10.51 9.40 -10.02
CA THR A 243 -10.77 9.93 -8.66
C THR A 243 -9.56 10.67 -8.09
N MET A 244 -8.34 10.15 -8.29
CA MET A 244 -7.10 10.81 -7.84
C MET A 244 -6.85 12.11 -8.60
N VAL A 245 -7.09 12.12 -9.92
CA VAL A 245 -7.02 13.32 -10.77
C VAL A 245 -8.01 14.37 -10.28
N ASP A 246 -9.28 14.01 -10.09
CA ASP A 246 -10.32 14.92 -9.59
C ASP A 246 -9.95 15.51 -8.22
N ALA A 247 -9.36 14.71 -7.33
CA ALA A 247 -8.91 15.14 -6.01
C ALA A 247 -7.81 16.20 -6.07
N LEU A 248 -6.80 15.99 -6.92
CA LEU A 248 -5.71 16.94 -7.10
C LEU A 248 -6.17 18.21 -7.84
N GLU A 249 -7.08 18.09 -8.80
CA GLU A 249 -7.69 19.26 -9.44
C GLU A 249 -8.52 20.09 -8.45
N ALA A 250 -9.26 19.45 -7.54
CA ALA A 250 -10.08 20.13 -6.54
C ALA A 250 -9.24 20.89 -5.50
N VAL A 251 -8.03 20.42 -5.15
CA VAL A 251 -7.19 21.06 -4.13
C VAL A 251 -6.39 22.25 -4.68
N LEU A 252 -5.98 22.21 -5.95
CA LEU A 252 -5.09 23.20 -6.55
C LEU A 252 -5.56 24.66 -6.45
N PRO A 253 -6.85 25.01 -6.65
CA PRO A 253 -7.34 26.37 -6.47
C PRO A 253 -7.09 26.92 -5.05
N GLY A 254 -7.19 26.07 -4.03
CA GLY A 254 -6.97 26.43 -2.63
C GLY A 254 -5.50 26.52 -2.20
N LEU A 255 -4.58 26.17 -3.11
CA LEU A 255 -3.13 26.28 -2.94
C LEU A 255 -2.51 27.36 -3.84
N GLY A 256 -3.25 27.81 -4.87
CA GLY A 256 -2.78 28.79 -5.86
C GLY A 256 -2.55 30.19 -5.27
N GLY A 257 -1.46 30.83 -5.69
CA GLY A 257 -1.16 32.23 -5.35
C GLY A 257 -0.41 32.46 -4.04
N ALA A 258 -0.08 31.41 -3.28
CA ALA A 258 0.74 31.55 -2.08
C ALA A 258 2.21 31.83 -2.42
N SER A 259 2.75 32.95 -1.94
CA SER A 259 4.19 33.17 -1.92
C SER A 259 4.83 32.27 -0.88
N CYS A 260 5.86 31.52 -1.27
CA CYS A 260 6.67 30.74 -0.34
C CYS A 260 7.64 31.66 0.39
N ALA A 261 7.71 31.57 1.72
CA ALA A 261 8.72 32.26 2.53
C ALA A 261 10.01 31.45 2.71
N HIS A 262 9.98 30.16 2.37
CA HIS A 262 11.13 29.27 2.49
C HIS A 262 12.15 29.50 1.36
N GLY A 263 13.43 29.38 1.71
CA GLY A 263 14.57 29.43 0.81
C GLY A 263 14.69 28.20 -0.10
N GLU A 264 15.63 28.27 -1.05
CA GLU A 264 15.96 27.14 -1.92
C GLU A 264 16.54 25.99 -1.09
N GLY A 265 16.01 24.78 -1.27
CA GLY A 265 16.42 23.59 -0.49
C GLY A 265 15.79 23.46 0.90
N GLU A 266 14.93 24.40 1.32
CA GLU A 266 14.22 24.30 2.61
C GLU A 266 12.92 23.47 2.54
N HIS A 267 12.45 23.16 1.33
CA HIS A 267 11.33 22.23 1.15
C HIS A 267 11.78 20.76 1.24
N PRO A 268 10.89 19.86 1.66
CA PRO A 268 11.20 18.44 1.72
C PRO A 268 11.61 17.87 0.36
N GLU A 269 12.60 16.99 0.34
CA GLU A 269 12.90 16.15 -0.82
C GLU A 269 11.78 15.09 -0.96
N VAL A 270 11.25 14.93 -2.17
CA VAL A 270 10.17 13.97 -2.46
C VAL A 270 10.58 13.02 -3.59
N GLY A 271 9.94 11.86 -3.66
CA GLY A 271 10.13 10.89 -4.75
C GLY A 271 11.31 9.93 -4.60
N ARG A 272 12.27 10.18 -3.68
CA ARG A 272 13.38 9.25 -3.40
C ARG A 272 12.95 8.04 -2.57
N ASP A 273 12.23 8.28 -1.47
CA ASP A 273 11.58 7.25 -0.66
C ASP A 273 10.08 7.56 -0.57
N THR A 274 9.31 6.92 -1.45
CA THR A 274 7.85 7.10 -1.49
C THR A 274 7.16 6.46 -0.27
N ALA A 275 7.79 5.51 0.41
CA ALA A 275 7.23 4.83 1.58
C ALA A 275 7.36 5.70 2.83
N GLU A 276 8.52 6.32 3.01
CA GLU A 276 8.72 7.37 4.02
C GLU A 276 7.77 8.55 3.74
N GLN A 277 7.70 9.02 2.49
CA GLN A 277 6.79 10.11 2.12
C GLN A 277 5.33 9.77 2.43
N ALA A 278 4.86 8.56 2.14
CA ALA A 278 3.51 8.12 2.48
C ALA A 278 3.29 8.13 4.01
N THR A 279 4.28 7.69 4.78
CA THR A 279 4.26 7.71 6.25
C THR A 279 4.14 9.14 6.78
N VAL A 280 4.94 10.07 6.27
CA VAL A 280 4.83 11.49 6.61
C VAL A 280 3.43 12.02 6.26
N GLY A 281 2.92 11.70 5.07
CA GLY A 281 1.57 12.07 4.64
C GLY A 281 0.49 11.66 5.65
N ILE A 282 0.60 10.47 6.24
CA ILE A 282 -0.30 10.00 7.29
C ILE A 282 -0.16 10.81 8.58
N HIS A 283 1.07 11.11 9.02
CA HIS A 283 1.30 11.96 10.20
C HIS A 283 0.64 13.34 10.04
N LEU A 284 0.65 13.89 8.83
CA LEU A 284 0.04 15.19 8.53
C LEU A 284 -1.49 15.19 8.56
N LEU A 285 -2.16 14.04 8.60
CA LEU A 285 -3.62 13.94 8.60
C LEU A 285 -4.26 14.38 9.91
N SER A 286 -3.54 14.33 11.04
CA SER A 286 -4.08 14.63 12.37
C SER A 286 -3.17 15.57 13.18
N PRO A 287 -3.72 16.34 14.14
CA PRO A 287 -2.90 17.12 15.06
C PRO A 287 -1.90 16.28 15.86
N GLY A 288 -2.30 15.07 16.31
CA GLY A 288 -1.46 14.13 17.04
C GLY A 288 -0.28 13.65 16.19
N GLY A 289 -0.54 13.19 14.96
CA GLY A 289 0.49 12.79 14.01
C GLY A 289 1.47 13.93 13.67
N ARG A 290 0.99 15.17 13.53
CA ARG A 290 1.88 16.34 13.35
C ARG A 290 2.74 16.62 14.57
N GLY A 291 2.23 16.34 15.77
CA GLY A 291 3.02 16.42 16.99
C GLY A 291 4.12 15.36 17.04
N VAL A 292 3.83 14.12 16.64
CA VAL A 292 4.81 13.04 16.51
C VAL A 292 5.88 13.41 15.50
N TYR A 293 5.49 13.86 14.30
CA TYR A 293 6.44 14.29 13.28
C TYR A 293 7.38 15.40 13.77
N ARG A 294 6.85 16.40 14.49
CA ARG A 294 7.67 17.46 15.08
C ARG A 294 8.64 16.93 16.15
N HIS A 295 8.23 15.90 16.90
CA HIS A 295 9.11 15.27 17.87
C HIS A 295 10.24 14.53 17.16
N TRP A 296 9.92 13.70 16.17
CA TRP A 296 10.87 12.96 15.34
C TRP A 296 11.89 13.89 14.68
N HIS A 297 11.46 14.99 14.06
CA HIS A 297 12.35 16.00 13.47
C HIS A 297 13.33 16.63 14.47
N ARG A 298 12.96 16.77 15.76
CA ARG A 298 13.91 17.31 16.75
C ARG A 298 15.03 16.33 17.07
N GLU A 299 14.80 15.04 16.91
CA GLU A 299 15.77 13.98 17.17
C GLU A 299 16.59 13.67 15.92
N GLU A 300 15.96 13.75 14.74
CA GLU A 300 16.58 13.52 13.44
C GLU A 300 16.70 14.81 12.62
N LEU A 301 17.87 15.45 12.72
CA LEU A 301 18.20 16.74 12.08
C LEU A 301 18.18 16.73 10.54
N GLU A 302 18.05 15.56 9.90
CA GLU A 302 18.05 15.42 8.44
C GLU A 302 16.65 15.50 7.82
N THR A 303 15.59 15.55 8.65
CA THR A 303 14.21 15.69 8.16
C THR A 303 13.80 17.15 7.97
N ALA A 304 12.86 17.42 7.05
CA ALA A 304 12.38 18.78 6.80
C ALA A 304 11.38 19.25 7.87
N PRO A 305 11.37 20.54 8.27
CA PRO A 305 10.47 21.02 9.31
C PRO A 305 9.00 20.88 8.89
N LEU A 306 8.12 20.70 9.87
CA LEU A 306 6.69 20.52 9.64
C LEU A 306 6.09 21.68 8.81
N GLU A 307 6.55 22.89 9.05
CA GLU A 307 6.09 24.10 8.35
C GLU A 307 6.38 24.04 6.84
N ALA A 308 7.46 23.37 6.44
CA ALA A 308 7.79 23.15 5.03
C ALA A 308 6.84 22.15 4.38
N TRP A 309 6.47 21.06 5.07
CA TRP A 309 5.43 20.12 4.61
C TRP A 309 4.04 20.74 4.51
N LEU A 310 3.74 21.74 5.34
CA LEU A 310 2.46 22.45 5.34
C LEU A 310 2.44 23.64 4.35
N CYS A 311 3.57 23.95 3.70
CA CYS A 311 3.70 25.08 2.79
C CYS A 311 2.74 24.92 1.58
N PRO A 312 1.82 25.87 1.34
CA PRO A 312 0.89 25.77 0.21
C PRO A 312 1.57 25.76 -1.16
N ALA A 313 2.69 26.47 -1.32
CA ALA A 313 3.45 26.50 -2.57
C ALA A 313 4.10 25.15 -2.88
N PHE A 314 4.67 24.49 -1.86
CA PHE A 314 5.21 23.13 -1.97
C PHE A 314 4.11 22.12 -2.30
N LEU A 315 3.00 22.15 -1.55
CA LEU A 315 1.85 21.28 -1.82
C LEU A 315 1.30 21.47 -3.23
N ALA A 316 1.27 22.71 -3.75
CA ALA A 316 0.85 22.98 -5.12
C ALA A 316 1.82 22.40 -6.16
N ALA A 317 3.13 22.42 -5.90
CA ALA A 317 4.13 21.84 -6.79
C ALA A 317 3.95 20.32 -6.89
N ILE A 318 3.97 19.61 -5.76
CA ILE A 318 3.82 18.14 -5.76
C ILE A 318 2.43 17.70 -6.24
N ALA A 319 1.37 18.48 -5.98
CA ALA A 319 0.05 18.18 -6.52
C ALA A 319 0.01 18.25 -8.05
N ARG A 320 0.71 19.21 -8.68
CA ARG A 320 0.80 19.30 -10.14
C ARG A 320 1.63 18.16 -10.73
N GLU A 321 2.76 17.85 -10.11
CA GLU A 321 3.61 16.73 -10.53
C GLU A 321 2.84 15.40 -10.52
N ALA A 322 2.14 15.11 -9.40
CA ALA A 322 1.30 13.94 -9.30
C ALA A 322 0.16 13.94 -10.32
N LEU A 323 -0.47 15.10 -10.55
CA LEU A 323 -1.55 15.26 -11.54
C LEU A 323 -1.07 14.97 -12.96
N ASP A 324 0.09 15.49 -13.35
CA ASP A 324 0.69 15.25 -14.67
C ASP A 324 1.08 13.78 -14.82
N HIS A 325 1.64 13.16 -13.78
CA HIS A 325 1.98 11.74 -13.75
C HIS A 325 0.73 10.85 -13.93
N LEU A 326 -0.34 11.14 -13.18
CA LEU A 326 -1.60 10.38 -13.24
C LEU A 326 -2.31 10.56 -14.59
N ARG A 327 -2.33 11.77 -15.16
CA ARG A 327 -2.91 12.02 -16.48
C ARG A 327 -2.15 11.28 -17.58
N THR A 328 -0.82 11.30 -17.52
CA THR A 328 0.05 10.55 -18.44
C THR A 328 -0.20 9.04 -18.30
N GLY A 329 -0.25 8.54 -17.05
CA GLY A 329 -0.58 7.15 -16.75
C GLY A 329 -1.98 6.76 -17.26
N ARG A 330 -2.98 7.61 -17.07
CA ARG A 330 -4.35 7.38 -17.54
C ARG A 330 -4.43 7.27 -19.06
N GLU A 331 -3.78 8.18 -19.78
CA GLU A 331 -3.75 8.12 -21.25
C GLU A 331 -3.01 6.86 -21.71
N ARG A 332 -1.85 6.56 -21.11
CA ARG A 332 -1.09 5.35 -21.40
C ARG A 332 -1.91 4.07 -21.19
N LEU A 333 -2.64 3.97 -20.09
CA LEU A 333 -3.34 2.74 -19.69
C LEU A 333 -4.73 2.59 -20.32
N PHE A 334 -5.46 3.68 -20.55
CA PHE A 334 -6.88 3.65 -20.92
C PHE A 334 -7.24 4.51 -22.15
N GLY A 335 -6.31 5.34 -22.60
CA GLY A 335 -6.47 6.26 -23.73
C GLY A 335 -6.49 5.58 -25.09
N LEU A 336 -6.35 6.38 -26.14
CA LEU A 336 -6.24 5.88 -27.51
C LEU A 336 -4.76 5.71 -27.86
N ARG A 337 -4.34 4.49 -28.23
CA ARG A 337 -2.98 4.26 -28.69
C ARG A 337 -2.83 4.64 -30.15
N ASP A 338 -2.02 5.65 -30.42
CA ASP A 338 -1.55 5.96 -31.78
C ASP A 338 -0.35 5.07 -32.12
N THR A 339 -0.50 4.28 -33.18
CA THR A 339 0.56 3.42 -33.72
C THR A 339 0.94 3.81 -35.15
N ALA A 340 0.42 4.92 -35.70
CA ALA A 340 0.64 5.29 -37.11
C ALA A 340 2.12 5.58 -37.41
N HIS A 341 2.84 6.15 -36.44
CA HIS A 341 4.28 6.41 -36.54
C HIS A 341 5.12 5.13 -36.75
N LEU A 342 4.59 3.96 -36.40
CA LEU A 342 5.30 2.69 -36.60
C LEU A 342 5.36 2.26 -38.06
N ASP A 343 4.56 2.83 -38.97
CA ASP A 343 4.72 2.60 -40.40
C ASP A 343 6.11 3.05 -40.89
N GLU A 344 6.63 4.18 -40.40
CA GLU A 344 7.97 4.67 -40.75
C GLU A 344 9.10 3.80 -40.18
N ALA A 345 8.84 3.13 -39.06
CA ALA A 345 9.84 2.33 -38.35
C ALA A 345 9.87 0.85 -38.80
N LEU A 346 8.70 0.29 -39.10
CA LEU A 346 8.46 -1.14 -39.32
C LEU A 346 8.18 -1.50 -40.79
N LEU A 347 8.08 -0.50 -41.68
CA LEU A 347 8.04 -0.74 -43.12
C LEU A 347 9.36 -0.34 -43.77
N ARG A 348 9.72 -1.12 -44.79
CA ARG A 348 10.80 -0.79 -45.70
C ARG A 348 10.35 0.31 -46.67
N PRO A 349 11.28 1.00 -47.36
CA PRO A 349 10.93 2.05 -48.33
C PRO A 349 10.02 1.60 -49.49
N ASP A 350 9.98 0.29 -49.78
CA ASP A 350 9.12 -0.32 -50.79
C ASP A 350 7.71 -0.69 -50.26
N GLY A 351 7.42 -0.37 -48.99
CA GLY A 351 6.15 -0.66 -48.32
C GLY A 351 6.02 -2.09 -47.77
N ARG A 352 7.05 -2.93 -47.96
CA ARG A 352 7.09 -4.27 -47.35
C ARG A 352 7.38 -4.20 -45.86
N LEU A 353 6.98 -5.25 -45.14
CA LEU A 353 7.27 -5.39 -43.72
C LEU A 353 8.78 -5.55 -43.46
N ASP A 354 9.33 -4.77 -42.55
CA ASP A 354 10.62 -5.05 -41.90
C ASP A 354 10.39 -6.04 -40.74
N VAL A 355 10.31 -7.33 -41.10
CA VAL A 355 9.89 -8.39 -40.18
C VAL A 355 10.83 -8.56 -38.99
N GLU A 356 12.13 -8.36 -39.20
CA GLU A 356 13.14 -8.47 -38.16
C GLU A 356 13.01 -7.35 -37.12
N ARG A 357 12.76 -6.11 -37.56
CA ARG A 357 12.46 -5.02 -36.63
C ARG A 357 11.18 -5.27 -35.84
N LEU A 358 10.13 -5.76 -36.50
CA LEU A 358 8.86 -6.07 -35.83
C LEU A 358 9.03 -7.16 -34.77
N THR A 359 9.67 -8.28 -35.11
CA THR A 359 9.86 -9.39 -34.17
C THR A 359 10.78 -9.00 -33.01
N HIS A 360 11.84 -8.23 -33.30
CA HIS A 360 12.71 -7.66 -32.28
C HIS A 360 11.97 -6.73 -31.31
N ALA A 361 11.05 -5.89 -31.81
CA ALA A 361 10.26 -4.98 -30.96
C ALA A 361 9.38 -5.74 -29.96
N VAL A 362 8.78 -6.87 -30.37
CA VAL A 362 7.89 -7.66 -29.52
C VAL A 362 8.65 -8.57 -28.54
N ARG A 363 9.86 -9.00 -28.90
CA ARG A 363 10.70 -9.88 -28.09
C ARG A 363 11.02 -9.31 -26.69
N PHE A 364 11.29 -8.02 -26.57
CA PHE A 364 11.84 -7.40 -25.36
C PHE A 364 10.79 -6.73 -24.46
N ARG A 365 9.62 -7.35 -24.29
CA ARG A 365 8.52 -6.81 -23.45
C ARG A 365 8.94 -6.53 -22.00
N CYS A 366 9.93 -7.26 -21.45
CA CYS A 366 10.45 -7.02 -20.10
C CYS A 366 11.34 -5.77 -19.96
N ARG A 367 11.89 -5.23 -21.06
CA ARG A 367 12.77 -4.06 -21.07
C ARG A 367 12.02 -2.79 -21.49
N ASP A 368 11.11 -2.92 -22.45
CA ASP A 368 10.25 -1.84 -22.93
C ASP A 368 8.86 -2.40 -23.26
N GLY A 369 8.05 -2.57 -22.22
CA GLY A 369 6.71 -3.15 -22.34
C GLY A 369 5.81 -2.36 -23.28
N GLN A 370 5.97 -1.04 -23.32
CA GLN A 370 5.16 -0.17 -24.16
C GLN A 370 5.49 -0.34 -25.65
N ALA A 371 6.77 -0.38 -26.03
CA ALA A 371 7.15 -0.58 -27.44
C ALA A 371 6.66 -1.93 -27.98
N ALA A 372 6.75 -2.99 -27.18
CA ALA A 372 6.25 -4.32 -27.56
C ALA A 372 4.72 -4.35 -27.72
N GLU A 373 4.00 -3.67 -26.83
CA GLU A 373 2.54 -3.52 -26.89
C GLU A 373 2.08 -2.71 -28.10
N ASP A 374 2.73 -1.59 -28.38
CA ASP A 374 2.43 -0.73 -29.53
C ASP A 374 2.74 -1.46 -30.86
N ALA A 375 3.84 -2.22 -30.92
CA ALA A 375 4.17 -3.06 -32.09
C ALA A 375 3.16 -4.20 -32.32
N GLY A 376 2.71 -4.86 -31.24
CA GLY A 376 1.67 -5.89 -31.31
C GLY A 376 0.33 -5.35 -31.78
N LEU A 377 -0.08 -4.19 -31.25
CA LEU A 377 -1.30 -3.49 -31.66
C LEU A 377 -1.23 -3.02 -33.12
N TRP A 378 -0.08 -2.45 -33.52
CA TRP A 378 0.16 -2.07 -34.92
C TRP A 378 0.02 -3.27 -35.85
N ALA A 379 0.62 -4.42 -35.50
CA ALA A 379 0.53 -5.63 -36.30
C ALA A 379 -0.92 -6.10 -36.47
N ALA A 380 -1.72 -6.07 -35.39
CA ALA A 380 -3.13 -6.42 -35.45
C ALA A 380 -3.94 -5.46 -36.34
N ARG A 381 -3.73 -4.15 -36.22
CA ARG A 381 -4.41 -3.14 -37.04
C ARG A 381 -4.05 -3.28 -38.51
N ARG A 382 -2.78 -3.50 -38.82
CA ARG A 382 -2.32 -3.76 -40.19
C ARG A 382 -2.92 -5.05 -40.75
N PHE A 383 -2.96 -6.12 -39.95
CA PHE A 383 -3.67 -7.35 -40.32
C PHE A 383 -5.14 -7.08 -40.67
N ALA A 384 -5.84 -6.29 -39.86
CA ALA A 384 -7.24 -5.92 -40.08
C ALA A 384 -7.43 -5.07 -41.35
N ALA A 385 -6.46 -4.21 -41.69
CA ALA A 385 -6.44 -3.44 -42.93
C ALA A 385 -6.31 -4.30 -44.20
N GLY A 386 -5.85 -5.55 -44.07
CA GLY A 386 -5.89 -6.55 -45.14
C GLY A 386 -4.76 -6.43 -46.17
N PRO A 387 -3.48 -6.67 -45.78
CA PRO A 387 -2.38 -6.70 -46.74
C PRO A 387 -2.60 -7.79 -47.79
N ALA A 388 -2.18 -7.52 -49.02
CA ALA A 388 -2.40 -8.42 -50.15
C ALA A 388 -1.59 -9.72 -50.07
N ASP A 389 -0.42 -9.71 -49.41
CA ASP A 389 0.43 -10.88 -49.24
C ASP A 389 -0.11 -11.78 -48.09
N PRO A 390 -0.50 -13.05 -48.39
CA PRO A 390 -0.94 -13.98 -47.37
C PRO A 390 0.12 -14.30 -46.30
N ARG A 391 1.42 -14.24 -46.63
CA ARG A 391 2.50 -14.47 -45.66
C ARG A 391 2.62 -13.32 -44.70
N GLU A 392 2.58 -12.09 -45.19
CA GLU A 392 2.53 -10.90 -44.36
C GLU A 392 1.34 -10.96 -43.41
N ARG A 393 0.16 -11.27 -43.94
CA ARG A 393 -1.08 -11.41 -43.16
C ARG A 393 -0.93 -12.43 -42.03
N LEU A 394 -0.35 -13.59 -42.31
CA LEU A 394 -0.12 -14.62 -41.30
C LEU A 394 0.87 -14.18 -40.23
N VAL A 395 2.00 -13.58 -40.63
CA VAL A 395 3.04 -13.11 -39.69
C VAL A 395 2.51 -12.02 -38.77
N LEU A 396 1.78 -11.04 -39.32
CA LEU A 396 1.17 -9.96 -38.52
C LEU A 396 0.21 -10.50 -37.44
N LEU A 397 -0.61 -11.48 -37.80
CA LEU A 397 -1.54 -12.13 -36.85
C LEU A 397 -0.77 -12.87 -35.74
N LEU A 398 0.28 -13.60 -36.10
CA LEU A 398 1.10 -14.35 -35.14
C LEU A 398 1.86 -13.41 -34.21
N VAL A 399 2.40 -12.31 -34.72
CA VAL A 399 3.06 -11.27 -33.90
C VAL A 399 2.07 -10.60 -32.95
N ALA A 400 0.86 -10.28 -33.41
CA ALA A 400 -0.20 -9.75 -32.54
C ALA A 400 -0.50 -10.71 -31.39
N CYS A 401 -0.65 -12.01 -31.66
CA CYS A 401 -0.84 -13.02 -30.62
C CYS A 401 0.39 -13.12 -29.69
N TRP A 402 1.59 -13.09 -30.27
CA TRP A 402 2.84 -13.18 -29.52
C TRP A 402 2.98 -12.05 -28.51
N SER A 403 2.69 -10.81 -28.90
CA SER A 403 2.78 -9.63 -28.04
C SER A 403 1.97 -9.73 -26.74
N VAL A 404 0.85 -10.45 -26.78
CA VAL A 404 0.00 -10.70 -25.63
C VAL A 404 0.56 -11.86 -24.78
N THR A 405 1.01 -12.92 -25.45
CA THR A 405 1.41 -14.18 -24.81
C THR A 405 2.85 -14.20 -24.28
N SER A 406 3.67 -13.20 -24.63
CA SER A 406 5.08 -13.12 -24.25
C SER A 406 5.34 -12.52 -22.87
N GLY A 407 4.34 -11.91 -22.23
CA GLY A 407 4.47 -11.28 -20.91
C GLY A 407 3.68 -12.00 -19.83
N GLU A 408 4.11 -11.83 -18.58
CA GLU A 408 3.42 -12.37 -17.40
C GLU A 408 2.12 -11.60 -17.10
N GLU A 409 2.07 -10.33 -17.52
CA GLU A 409 0.93 -9.43 -17.33
C GLU A 409 0.15 -9.18 -18.63
N ALA A 410 -1.17 -9.07 -18.49
CA ALA A 410 -2.03 -8.65 -19.57
C ALA A 410 -1.69 -7.20 -20.01
N PRO A 411 -1.75 -6.89 -21.32
CA PRO A 411 -1.53 -5.53 -21.81
C PRO A 411 -2.54 -4.55 -21.20
N PRO A 412 -2.24 -3.23 -21.19
CA PRO A 412 -3.15 -2.22 -20.68
C PRO A 412 -4.45 -2.17 -21.49
N GLU A 413 -5.52 -1.64 -20.88
CA GLU A 413 -6.86 -1.59 -21.48
C GLU A 413 -6.87 -0.85 -22.84
N ALA A 414 -6.04 0.17 -22.99
CA ALA A 414 -5.84 0.93 -24.23
C ALA A 414 -5.38 0.07 -25.42
N VAL A 415 -4.68 -1.05 -25.15
CA VAL A 415 -4.18 -2.00 -26.15
C VAL A 415 -5.11 -3.21 -26.25
N HIS A 416 -5.54 -3.72 -25.10
CA HIS A 416 -6.43 -4.86 -24.96
C HIS A 416 -7.73 -4.70 -25.77
N ARG A 417 -8.39 -3.55 -25.72
CA ARG A 417 -9.68 -3.30 -26.39
C ARG A 417 -9.64 -3.62 -27.89
N ASP A 418 -8.64 -3.09 -28.58
CA ASP A 418 -8.49 -3.23 -30.03
C ASP A 418 -8.03 -4.64 -30.41
N LEU A 419 -7.06 -5.20 -29.67
CA LEU A 419 -6.60 -6.57 -29.87
C LEU A 419 -7.75 -7.56 -29.70
N ARG A 420 -8.57 -7.40 -28.66
CA ARG A 420 -9.75 -8.24 -28.40
C ARG A 420 -10.72 -8.21 -29.58
N ALA A 421 -11.01 -7.03 -30.11
CA ALA A 421 -11.94 -6.87 -31.24
C ALA A 421 -11.41 -7.57 -32.50
N ILE A 422 -10.14 -7.33 -32.85
CA ILE A 422 -9.52 -7.88 -34.06
C ILE A 422 -9.36 -9.41 -33.94
N LEU A 423 -8.79 -9.90 -32.84
CA LEU A 423 -8.58 -11.34 -32.63
C LEU A 423 -9.91 -12.09 -32.45
N GLY A 424 -10.92 -11.45 -31.85
CA GLY A 424 -12.28 -11.98 -31.74
C GLY A 424 -12.95 -12.19 -33.10
N ALA A 425 -12.79 -11.24 -34.03
CA ALA A 425 -13.28 -11.38 -35.40
C ALA A 425 -12.60 -12.56 -36.13
N VAL A 426 -11.27 -12.66 -36.02
CA VAL A 426 -10.52 -13.81 -36.57
C VAL A 426 -11.04 -15.13 -36.03
N ARG A 427 -11.27 -15.22 -34.72
CA ARG A 427 -11.78 -16.44 -34.08
C ARG A 427 -13.15 -16.84 -34.62
N ALA A 428 -14.02 -15.88 -34.91
CA ALA A 428 -15.37 -16.15 -35.44
C ALA A 428 -15.32 -16.71 -36.88
N ASP A 429 -14.34 -16.30 -37.67
CA ASP A 429 -14.19 -16.69 -39.08
C ASP A 429 -13.45 -18.03 -39.27
N LEU A 430 -12.79 -18.55 -38.22
CA LEU A 430 -11.99 -19.77 -38.30
C LEU A 430 -12.85 -21.04 -38.25
N ALA A 431 -12.91 -21.76 -39.37
CA ALA A 431 -13.41 -23.13 -39.40
C ALA A 431 -12.30 -24.11 -38.98
N VAL A 432 -12.39 -24.68 -37.78
CA VAL A 432 -11.40 -25.65 -37.28
C VAL A 432 -11.75 -27.06 -37.75
N GLY A 433 -10.92 -27.61 -38.65
CA GLY A 433 -11.01 -28.99 -39.16
C GLY A 433 -9.85 -29.88 -38.69
N ALA A 434 -9.73 -31.08 -39.28
CA ALA A 434 -8.57 -31.96 -39.11
C ALA A 434 -7.33 -31.40 -39.83
N CYS A 435 -6.16 -31.42 -39.17
CA CYS A 435 -4.90 -30.97 -39.77
C CYS A 435 -4.37 -32.00 -40.78
N ALA A 436 -3.96 -31.53 -41.96
CA ALA A 436 -3.35 -32.38 -43.00
C ALA A 436 -1.89 -32.77 -42.68
N HIS A 437 -1.24 -32.06 -41.74
CA HIS A 437 0.18 -32.21 -41.38
C HIS A 437 0.39 -32.84 -39.99
N GLY A 438 -0.63 -33.54 -39.45
CA GLY A 438 -0.61 -34.08 -38.09
C GLY A 438 -0.85 -33.02 -37.00
N ASP A 439 -0.63 -33.40 -35.74
CA ASP A 439 -1.01 -32.57 -34.58
C ASP A 439 0.09 -31.62 -34.09
N ALA A 440 1.33 -31.73 -34.59
CA ALA A 440 2.43 -30.87 -34.16
C ALA A 440 2.31 -29.46 -34.79
N HIS A 441 2.07 -28.44 -33.96
CA HIS A 441 2.02 -27.05 -34.39
C HIS A 441 3.30 -26.27 -34.02
N PRO A 442 3.73 -25.29 -34.85
CA PRO A 442 5.04 -24.65 -34.69
C PRO A 442 5.22 -24.00 -33.32
N TRP A 443 4.22 -23.26 -32.84
CA TRP A 443 4.34 -22.54 -31.57
C TRP A 443 4.43 -23.44 -30.34
N GLU A 444 3.78 -24.60 -30.37
CA GLU A 444 3.83 -25.58 -29.27
C GLU A 444 5.23 -26.19 -29.17
N VAL A 445 5.79 -26.61 -30.32
CA VAL A 445 7.14 -27.15 -30.40
C VAL A 445 8.17 -26.10 -29.96
N LEU A 446 8.01 -24.84 -30.39
CA LEU A 446 8.90 -23.75 -29.98
C LEU A 446 8.79 -23.42 -28.48
N ALA A 447 7.59 -23.47 -27.91
CA ALA A 447 7.38 -23.27 -26.48
C ALA A 447 8.00 -24.39 -25.64
N GLU A 448 7.88 -25.64 -26.07
CA GLU A 448 8.52 -26.79 -25.43
C GLU A 448 10.05 -26.69 -25.47
N LEU A 449 10.61 -26.27 -26.61
CA LEU A 449 12.04 -26.00 -26.74
C LEU A 449 12.47 -24.86 -25.82
N ALA A 450 11.73 -23.74 -25.82
CA ALA A 450 11.91 -22.57 -24.95
C ALA A 450 11.93 -22.95 -23.46
N GLY A 451 11.04 -23.85 -23.02
CA GLY A 451 10.99 -24.29 -21.63
C GLY A 451 12.11 -25.28 -21.23
N ARG A 452 12.67 -26.03 -22.19
CA ARG A 452 13.72 -27.03 -21.93
C ARG A 452 15.14 -26.47 -21.96
N ARG A 453 15.38 -25.37 -22.68
CA ARG A 453 16.68 -24.72 -22.76
C ARG A 453 16.64 -23.37 -22.03
N HIS A 454 17.63 -23.09 -21.21
CA HIS A 454 17.91 -21.72 -20.80
C HIS A 454 18.46 -20.99 -22.03
N PHE A 455 17.57 -20.45 -22.86
CA PHE A 455 17.96 -19.55 -23.93
C PHE A 455 18.62 -18.32 -23.30
N GLY A 456 19.86 -18.03 -23.69
CA GLY A 456 20.49 -16.77 -23.32
C GLY A 456 19.75 -15.59 -23.95
N PHE A 457 19.98 -14.38 -23.45
CA PHE A 457 19.41 -13.12 -23.98
C PHE A 457 19.58 -12.90 -25.50
N HIS A 458 20.37 -13.72 -26.20
CA HIS A 458 20.70 -13.58 -27.62
C HIS A 458 19.88 -14.47 -28.57
N GLU A 459 19.28 -15.57 -28.11
CA GLU A 459 18.53 -16.48 -28.99
C GLU A 459 17.02 -16.16 -29.01
N ASP A 460 16.46 -15.87 -30.20
CA ASP A 460 15.02 -15.62 -30.42
C ASP A 460 14.42 -16.68 -31.35
N PRO A 461 14.02 -17.84 -30.82
CA PRO A 461 13.44 -18.89 -31.65
C PRO A 461 12.17 -18.39 -32.35
N TYR A 462 11.32 -17.59 -31.71
CA TYR A 462 10.08 -17.13 -32.34
C TYR A 462 10.35 -16.12 -33.47
N GLY A 463 11.16 -15.11 -33.22
CA GLY A 463 11.52 -14.11 -34.21
C GLY A 463 12.22 -14.71 -35.42
N ALA A 464 13.20 -15.60 -35.22
CA ALA A 464 13.89 -16.25 -36.33
C ALA A 464 12.94 -17.04 -37.26
N HIS A 465 11.98 -17.77 -36.69
CA HIS A 465 11.01 -18.53 -37.47
C HIS A 465 10.03 -17.62 -38.21
N LEU A 466 9.56 -16.53 -37.59
CA LEU A 466 8.66 -15.58 -38.24
C LEU A 466 9.37 -14.79 -39.35
N ASN A 467 10.65 -14.45 -39.16
CA ASN A 467 11.47 -13.79 -40.17
C ASN A 467 11.64 -14.70 -41.41
N HIS A 468 11.98 -15.98 -41.19
CA HIS A 468 12.07 -16.96 -42.27
C HIS A 468 10.71 -17.23 -42.93
N LEU A 469 9.61 -17.31 -42.18
CA LEU A 469 8.26 -17.49 -42.73
C LEU A 469 7.87 -16.35 -43.68
N TYR A 470 8.19 -15.11 -43.33
CA TYR A 470 7.93 -13.94 -44.16
C TYR A 470 8.82 -13.92 -45.42
N ALA A 471 10.13 -14.04 -45.22
CA ALA A 471 11.13 -13.86 -46.27
C ALA A 471 12.16 -15.00 -46.28
N PRO A 472 11.79 -16.21 -46.75
CA PRO A 472 12.66 -17.40 -46.67
C PRO A 472 13.91 -17.32 -47.56
N GLY A 473 13.97 -16.37 -48.49
CA GLY A 473 15.17 -16.08 -49.29
C GLY A 473 16.10 -15.03 -48.67
N GLU A 474 15.67 -14.35 -47.60
CA GLU A 474 16.44 -13.32 -46.90
C GLU A 474 16.97 -13.82 -45.54
N TYR A 475 16.30 -14.82 -44.94
CA TYR A 475 16.65 -15.39 -43.64
C TYR A 475 16.84 -16.91 -43.73
N ASP A 476 17.86 -17.42 -43.05
CA ASP A 476 18.14 -18.86 -42.97
C ASP A 476 16.98 -19.63 -42.32
N ALA A 477 16.80 -20.89 -42.73
CA ALA A 477 15.79 -21.78 -42.15
C ALA A 477 16.23 -22.21 -40.73
N PRO A 478 15.50 -21.83 -39.68
CA PRO A 478 15.83 -22.28 -38.32
C PRO A 478 15.46 -23.75 -38.11
N GLU A 479 16.12 -24.39 -37.14
CA GLU A 479 15.78 -25.74 -36.69
C GLU A 479 14.95 -25.70 -35.39
N PRO A 480 13.83 -26.43 -35.29
CA PRO A 480 13.19 -27.24 -36.34
C PRO A 480 12.49 -26.39 -37.41
N SER A 481 12.59 -26.78 -38.68
CA SER A 481 11.94 -26.04 -39.77
C SER A 481 10.47 -26.46 -39.96
N PHE A 482 9.60 -25.49 -40.24
CA PHE A 482 8.18 -25.70 -40.52
C PHE A 482 7.78 -25.02 -41.82
N GLY A 483 6.99 -25.71 -42.66
CA GLY A 483 6.42 -25.14 -43.87
C GLY A 483 5.33 -24.12 -43.59
N ALA A 484 5.06 -23.24 -44.56
CA ALA A 484 4.05 -22.18 -44.44
C ALA A 484 2.63 -22.73 -44.24
N GLU A 485 2.35 -23.93 -44.76
CA GLU A 485 1.10 -24.66 -44.59
C GLU A 485 0.84 -25.09 -43.14
N VAL A 486 1.90 -25.35 -42.37
CA VAL A 486 1.82 -25.71 -40.95
C VAL A 486 1.58 -24.44 -40.11
N TRP A 487 2.30 -23.36 -40.42
CA TRP A 487 2.10 -22.06 -39.78
C TRP A 487 0.70 -21.48 -40.01
N GLY A 488 0.19 -21.61 -41.22
CA GLY A 488 -1.13 -21.10 -41.63
C GLY A 488 -2.30 -22.03 -41.34
N CYS A 489 -2.05 -23.16 -40.68
CA CYS A 489 -3.11 -24.13 -40.37
C CYS A 489 -4.22 -23.49 -39.52
N PRO A 490 -5.52 -23.62 -39.89
CA PRO A 490 -6.62 -23.01 -39.13
C PRO A 490 -6.67 -23.43 -37.66
N ARG A 491 -6.25 -24.67 -37.34
CA ARG A 491 -6.19 -25.15 -35.97
C ARG A 491 -5.08 -24.44 -35.18
N HIS A 492 -3.87 -24.38 -35.71
CA HIS A 492 -2.75 -23.64 -35.11
C HIS A 492 -3.12 -22.18 -34.87
N VAL A 493 -3.64 -21.49 -35.88
CA VAL A 493 -4.04 -20.08 -35.77
C VAL A 493 -5.15 -19.92 -34.73
N GLY A 494 -6.15 -20.81 -34.73
CA GLY A 494 -7.23 -20.82 -33.74
C GLY A 494 -6.74 -21.02 -32.31
N GLU A 495 -5.75 -21.88 -32.09
CA GLU A 495 -5.11 -22.08 -30.78
C GLU A 495 -4.37 -20.83 -30.32
N ARG A 496 -3.59 -20.19 -31.21
CA ARG A 496 -2.86 -18.94 -30.89
C ARG A 496 -3.80 -17.80 -30.53
N VAL A 497 -4.81 -17.57 -31.37
CA VAL A 497 -5.84 -16.56 -31.13
C VAL A 497 -6.60 -16.85 -29.85
N GLY A 498 -6.97 -18.11 -29.62
CA GLY A 498 -7.66 -18.56 -28.41
C GLY A 498 -6.84 -18.33 -27.14
N GLN A 499 -5.53 -18.60 -27.16
CA GLN A 499 -4.64 -18.33 -26.03
C GLN A 499 -4.48 -16.84 -25.77
N ALA A 500 -4.25 -16.03 -26.81
CA ALA A 500 -4.14 -14.58 -26.67
C ALA A 500 -5.41 -13.98 -26.06
N LEU A 501 -6.59 -14.39 -26.54
CA LEU A 501 -7.89 -13.97 -25.99
C LEU A 501 -8.08 -14.41 -24.53
N ARG A 502 -7.64 -15.61 -24.13
CA ARG A 502 -7.72 -16.02 -22.72
C ARG A 502 -6.92 -15.10 -21.78
N ILE A 503 -5.71 -14.72 -22.17
CA ILE A 503 -4.85 -13.80 -21.41
C ILE A 503 -5.49 -12.41 -21.33
N ILE A 504 -6.01 -11.92 -22.46
CA ILE A 504 -6.76 -10.68 -22.60
C ILE A 504 -7.99 -10.65 -21.67
N ASP A 505 -8.73 -11.76 -21.60
CA ASP A 505 -9.96 -11.90 -20.82
C ASP A 505 -9.69 -12.15 -19.31
N GLY A 506 -8.42 -12.26 -18.90
CA GLY A 506 -8.05 -12.58 -17.52
C GLY A 506 -8.35 -14.03 -17.11
N ALA A 507 -8.66 -14.91 -18.07
CA ALA A 507 -8.83 -16.34 -17.84
C ALA A 507 -7.45 -17.01 -17.92
N ARG A 508 -6.76 -17.12 -16.77
CA ARG A 508 -5.53 -17.93 -16.66
C ARG A 508 -5.87 -19.42 -16.64
#